data_AF-A0A1M6W229-F1
#
_entry.id   AF-A0A1M6W229-F1
#
_cell.length_a   1.000
_cell.length_b   1.000
_cell.length_c   1.000
_cell.angle_alpha   90.00
_cell.angle_beta   90.00
_cell.angle_gamma   90.00
#
_symmetry.space_group_name_H-M   'P 1'
#
loop_
_entity.id
_entity.type
_entity.pdbx_description
1 polymer ?
#
loop_
_entity_poly.entity_id
_entity_poly.type
_entity_poly.pdbx_seq_one_letter_code
_entity_poly.pdbx_strand_id
1 'polypeptide(L)' 'MGVVQEKMYMNVDDVCEILGVSKAYAYNLMRGYNEELKKAGYIVVPGKISTKFLAEKIYGMKVGD' A
#
# COMPACT_ATOMS: atom_id res chain seq x y z
N MET A 1 -6.61 22.74 -10.11
CA MET A 1 -6.12 21.71 -9.17
C MET A 1 -6.04 20.41 -9.95
N GLY A 2 -4.83 19.96 -10.30
CA GLY A 2 -4.69 18.70 -11.03
C GLY A 2 -5.23 17.58 -10.16
N VAL A 3 -6.17 16.81 -10.68
CA VAL A 3 -6.62 15.57 -10.06
C VAL A 3 -5.35 14.73 -9.90
N VAL A 4 -4.81 14.64 -8.68
CA VAL A 4 -3.79 13.66 -8.36
C VAL A 4 -4.45 12.33 -8.65
N GLN A 5 -4.10 11.71 -9.77
CA GLN A 5 -4.49 10.35 -10.04
C GLN A 5 -3.89 9.56 -8.89
N GLU A 6 -4.70 9.22 -7.88
CA GLU A 6 -4.34 8.25 -6.86
C GLU A 6 -3.82 7.05 -7.64
N LYS A 7 -2.49 6.84 -7.65
CA LYS A 7 -1.92 5.62 -8.22
C LYS A 7 -2.72 4.49 -7.61
N MET A 8 -3.44 3.70 -8.40
CA MET A 8 -4.29 2.64 -7.84
C MET A 8 -3.45 1.61 -7.06
N TYR A 9 -2.17 1.52 -7.41
CA TYR A 9 -1.21 0.60 -6.83
C TYR A 9 0.09 1.31 -6.49
N MET A 10 0.62 1.02 -5.30
CA MET A 10 1.94 1.45 -4.85
C MET A 10 2.93 0.28 -4.94
N ASN A 11 4.16 0.58 -5.35
CA ASN A 11 5.25 -0.38 -5.33
C ASN A 11 5.93 -0.36 -3.95
N VAL A 12 6.83 -1.32 -3.73
CA VAL A 12 7.65 -1.38 -2.51
C VAL A 12 8.42 -0.09 -2.24
N ASP A 13 8.85 0.62 -3.29
CA ASP A 13 9.61 1.87 -3.16
C ASP A 13 8.72 3.01 -2.64
N ASP A 14 7.51 3.17 -3.19
CA ASP A 14 6.51 4.14 -2.68
C ASP A 14 6.16 3.83 -1.21
N VAL A 15 5.96 2.55 -0.87
CA VAL A 15 5.65 2.10 0.51
C VAL A 15 6.82 2.37 1.45
N CYS A 16 8.05 2.16 0.99
CA CYS A 16 9.29 2.43 1.72
C CYS A 16 9.43 3.93 2.04
N GLU A 17 9.15 4.79 1.06
CA GLU A 17 9.21 6.25 1.21
C GLU A 17 8.12 6.78 2.16
N ILE A 18 6.90 6.27 2.03
CA ILE A 18 5.74 6.67 2.85
C ILE A 18 5.90 6.27 4.33
N LEU A 19 6.32 5.03 4.58
CA LEU A 19 6.43 4.50 5.94
C LEU A 19 7.82 4.76 6.55
N GLY A 20 8.81 5.18 5.76
CA GLY A 20 10.19 5.36 6.22
C GLY A 20 10.86 4.06 6.68
N VAL A 21 10.40 2.91 6.17
CA VAL A 21 10.90 1.57 6.55
C VAL A 21 11.88 1.04 5.53
N SER A 22 12.70 0.04 5.90
CA SER A 22 13.58 -0.61 4.93
C SER A 22 12.81 -1.38 3.84
N LYS A 23 13.38 -1.50 2.63
CA LYS A 23 12.79 -2.26 1.51
C LYS A 23 12.43 -3.70 1.90
N ALA A 24 13.27 -4.34 2.71
CA ALA A 24 13.00 -5.70 3.20
C ALA A 24 11.76 -5.76 4.10
N TYR A 25 11.54 -4.73 4.93
CA TYR A 25 10.37 -4.64 5.79
C TYR A 25 9.11 -4.33 4.98
N ALA A 26 9.20 -3.40 4.03
CA ALA A 26 8.11 -3.09 3.10
C ALA A 26 7.67 -4.33 2.30
N TYR A 27 8.61 -5.16 1.80
CA TYR A 27 8.28 -6.42 1.12
C TYR A 27 7.51 -7.40 2.02
N ASN A 28 7.96 -7.59 3.27
CA ASN A 28 7.28 -8.48 4.21
C ASN A 28 5.86 -7.98 4.57
N LEU A 29 5.73 -6.67 4.79
CA LEU A 29 4.47 -6.00 5.07
C LEU A 29 3.48 -6.17 3.91
N MET A 30 3.90 -5.83 2.67
CA MET A 30 3.09 -5.96 1.47
C MET A 30 2.69 -7.41 1.21
N ARG A 31 3.57 -8.38 1.50
CA ARG A 31 3.26 -9.80 1.38
C ARG A 31 2.14 -10.19 2.34
N GLY A 32 2.23 -9.81 3.61
CA GLY A 32 1.17 -10.08 4.60
C GLY A 32 -0.17 -9.46 4.20
N TYR A 33 -0.16 -8.23 3.70
CA TYR A 33 -1.38 -7.57 3.22
C TYR A 33 -1.97 -8.22 1.98
N ASN A 34 -1.14 -8.65 1.03
CA ASN A 34 -1.62 -9.41 -0.13
C ASN A 34 -2.19 -10.78 0.28
N GLU A 35 -1.70 -11.40 1.34
CA GLU A 35 -2.32 -12.62 1.87
C GLU A 35 -3.69 -12.35 2.52
N GLU A 36 -3.83 -11.26 3.28
CA GLU A 36 -5.13 -10.83 3.84
C GLU A 36 -6.13 -10.47 2.73
N LEU A 37 -5.73 -9.66 1.76
CA LEU A 37 -6.57 -9.28 0.63
C LEU A 37 -7.02 -10.50 -0.18
N LYS A 38 -6.11 -11.46 -0.41
CA LYS A 38 -6.44 -12.71 -1.09
C LYS A 38 -7.44 -13.55 -0.29
N LYS A 39 -7.31 -13.60 1.04
CA LYS A 39 -8.27 -14.28 1.93
C LYS A 39 -9.63 -13.60 1.94
N ALA A 40 -9.67 -12.28 1.85
CA ALA A 40 -10.90 -11.50 1.75
C ALA A 40 -11.55 -11.54 0.35
N GLY A 41 -10.94 -12.23 -0.62
CA GLY A 41 -11.48 -12.41 -1.97
C GLY A 41 -11.13 -11.27 -2.94
N TYR A 42 -10.21 -10.39 -2.57
CA TYR A 42 -9.73 -9.32 -3.45
C TYR A 42 -8.62 -9.81 -4.38
N ILE A 43 -8.50 -9.13 -5.52
CA ILE A 43 -7.42 -9.34 -6.47
C ILE A 43 -6.16 -8.69 -5.92
N VAL A 44 -5.11 -9.50 -5.75
CA VAL A 44 -3.80 -9.05 -5.28
C VAL A 44 -2.75 -9.20 -6.36
N VAL A 45 -1.84 -8.22 -6.42
CA VAL A 45 -0.75 -8.23 -7.39
C VAL A 45 0.57 -8.32 -6.63
N PRO A 46 1.34 -9.41 -6.79
CA PRO A 46 2.62 -9.53 -6.10
C PRO A 46 3.56 -8.38 -6.48
N GLY A 47 4.19 -7.75 -5.49
CA GLY A 47 5.04 -6.57 -5.65
C GLY A 47 4.31 -5.23 -5.66
N LYS A 48 2.97 -5.24 -5.61
CA LYS A 48 2.11 -4.05 -5.55
C LYS A 48 1.10 -4.17 -4.42
N ILE A 49 0.66 -3.04 -3.90
CA ILE A 49 -0.44 -2.96 -2.95
C ILE A 49 -1.40 -1.84 -3.34
N SER A 50 -2.69 -2.05 -3.14
CA SER A 50 -3.68 -1.00 -3.36
C SER A 50 -3.49 0.12 -2.35
N THR A 51 -3.34 1.34 -2.86
CA THR A 51 -3.09 2.57 -2.08
C THR A 51 -4.15 2.81 -1.03
N LYS A 52 -5.41 2.57 -1.41
CA LYS A 52 -6.57 2.65 -0.51
C LYS A 52 -6.49 1.65 0.64
N PHE A 53 -6.16 0.39 0.35
CA PHE A 53 -6.05 -0.65 1.38
C PHE A 53 -4.92 -0.35 2.35
N LEU A 54 -3.77 0.12 1.84
CA LEU A 54 -2.65 0.52 2.68
C LEU A 54 -3.04 1.73 3.55
N ALA A 55 -3.68 2.76 2.98
CA ALA A 55 -4.12 3.93 3.72
C ALA A 55 -5.16 3.59 4.80
N GLU A 56 -6.09 2.67 4.53
CA GLU A 56 -7.04 2.16 5.53
C GLU A 56 -6.35 1.37 6.66
N LYS A 57 -5.29 0.61 6.34
CA LYS A 57 -4.56 -0.17 7.35
C LYS A 57 -3.55 0.64 8.15
N ILE A 58 -2.97 1.68 7.58
CA ILE A 58 -2.07 2.60 8.29
C ILE A 58 -2.92 3.63 9.01
N TYR A 59 -3.19 3.38 10.29
CA TYR A 59 -3.87 4.32 11.17
C TYR A 59 -3.08 5.63 11.24
N GLY A 60 -3.63 6.73 10.71
CA GLY A 60 -3.00 8.05 10.75
C GLY A 60 -2.31 8.53 9.46
N MET A 61 -2.41 7.81 8.33
CA MET A 61 -2.21 8.48 7.03
C MET A 61 -3.38 9.44 6.80
N LYS A 62 -3.23 10.68 7.27
CA LYS A 62 -4.05 11.78 6.77
C LYS A 62 -3.73 11.91 5.28
N VAL A 63 -4.62 11.41 4.42
CA VAL A 63 -4.78 12.04 3.11
C VAL A 63 -5.24 13.46 3.45
N GLY A 64 -4.30 14.40 3.37
CA GLY A 64 -4.56 15.78 3.70
C GLY A 64 -5.65 16.34 2.78
N ASP A 65 -6.56 17.08 3.39
CA ASP A 65 -7.55 17.98 2.79
C ASP A 65 -6.99 18.79 1.62
#